data_AF-A0A931N536-F1
#
_entry.id   AF-A0A931N536-F1
#
_cell.length_a   1.000
_cell.length_b   1.000
_cell.length_c   1.000
_cell.angle_alpha   90.00
_cell.angle_beta   90.00
_cell.angle_gamma   90.00
#
_symmetry.space_group_name_H-M   'P 1'
#
loop_
_entity.id
_entity.type
_entity.pdbx_description
1 polymer ?
#
loop_
_entity_poly.entity_id
_entity_poly.type
_entity_poly.pdbx_seq_one_letter_code
_entity_poly.pdbx_strand_id
1 'polypeptide(L)'
;MSQTIKIKRGTKAELVLRGALLSGEMGFCTDTKEVYIGDGTSNVFVGRVLTGPYTSRPSAAVPGRNYFVTGGGANNGYLYLDDGTQWVRINALALTDLSGTLDDIVDGASYARVKKADISNGSVNKVSDGVNTKTASEIKVHIDDATKHRVINDASTATTDLWSAQKIRNEIELAKHNIEPQASVKDQHLVAPPVSPVENDRYIIPTGATGAWAGKTNQIADYTAGSWIYYTPQVGWTVYVDDEQKVYSWNGSAWVRTGGALQTITAGNGLTGGGQSDTVTLAVGAGNGISVEADVVSVKPSRGIVVNGTGIEVNIDADSIVFDSVNGNKLTLGVIDGGTF
;
A
#
# COMPACT_ATOMS: atom_id res chain seq x y z
N MET A 1 8.67 -16.54 90.90
CA MET A 1 7.91 -17.79 91.10
C MET A 1 6.93 -17.93 89.95
N SER A 2 7.02 -19.00 89.17
CA SER A 2 5.98 -19.32 88.17
C SER A 2 4.78 -19.91 88.92
N GLN A 3 3.61 -19.25 88.87
CA GLN A 3 2.38 -19.83 89.38
C GLN A 3 1.67 -20.59 88.26
N THR A 4 1.48 -21.89 88.44
CA THR A 4 0.69 -22.71 87.53
C THR A 4 -0.79 -22.61 87.90
N ILE A 5 -1.56 -21.85 87.13
CA ILE A 5 -3.01 -21.77 87.28
C ILE A 5 -3.64 -23.06 86.76
N LYS A 6 -4.39 -23.77 87.62
CA LYS A 6 -5.19 -24.94 87.24
C LYS A 6 -6.66 -24.53 87.16
N ILE A 7 -7.28 -24.73 86.00
CA ILE A 7 -8.72 -24.53 85.79
C ILE A 7 -9.50 -25.81 86.13
N LYS A 8 -10.80 -25.68 86.43
CA LYS A 8 -11.68 -26.85 86.59
C LYS A 8 -11.71 -27.64 85.29
N ARG A 9 -11.53 -28.97 85.40
CA ARG A 9 -11.45 -29.86 84.24
C ARG A 9 -12.04 -31.23 84.52
N GLY A 10 -12.60 -31.88 83.50
CA GLY A 10 -13.23 -33.20 83.56
C GLY A 10 -13.82 -33.57 82.21
N THR A 11 -14.56 -34.67 82.09
CA THR A 11 -15.31 -34.94 80.85
C THR A 11 -16.51 -33.99 80.72
N LYS A 12 -17.09 -33.85 79.52
CA LYS A 12 -18.29 -33.01 79.33
C LYS A 12 -19.46 -33.50 80.19
N ALA A 13 -19.64 -34.82 80.31
CA ALA A 13 -20.67 -35.41 81.16
C ALA A 13 -20.46 -35.05 82.64
N GLU A 14 -19.22 -35.07 83.11
CA GLU A 14 -18.92 -34.66 84.48
C GLU A 14 -19.13 -33.15 84.72
N LEU A 15 -18.86 -32.30 83.72
CA LEU A 15 -19.14 -30.87 83.83
C LEU A 15 -20.65 -30.62 84.00
N VAL A 16 -21.49 -31.32 83.24
CA VAL A 16 -22.95 -31.24 83.36
C VAL A 16 -23.41 -31.71 84.74
N LEU A 17 -22.88 -32.82 85.25
CA LEU A 17 -23.21 -33.36 86.59
C LEU A 17 -22.82 -32.42 87.74
N ARG A 18 -21.76 -31.63 87.57
CA ARG A 18 -21.26 -30.67 88.58
C ARG A 18 -22.08 -29.38 88.66
N GLY A 19 -22.99 -29.13 87.71
CA GLY A 19 -23.82 -27.92 87.68
C GLY A 19 -23.10 -26.69 87.11
N ALA A 20 -23.74 -25.52 87.25
CA ALA A 20 -23.22 -24.26 86.74
C ALA A 20 -21.95 -23.82 87.49
N LEU A 21 -20.93 -23.43 86.74
CA LEU A 21 -19.72 -22.80 87.24
C LEU A 21 -20.04 -21.40 87.75
N LEU A 22 -19.19 -20.89 88.67
CA LEU A 22 -19.34 -19.52 89.16
C LEU A 22 -19.17 -18.50 88.03
N SER A 23 -19.71 -17.30 88.22
CA SER A 23 -19.57 -16.23 87.24
C SER A 23 -18.08 -15.94 86.97
N GLY A 24 -17.66 -16.05 85.71
CA GLY A 24 -16.28 -15.88 85.26
C GLY A 24 -15.37 -17.10 85.45
N GLU A 25 -15.87 -18.21 86.03
CA GLU A 25 -15.07 -19.40 86.26
C GLU A 25 -14.90 -20.24 84.98
N MET A 26 -13.65 -20.64 84.69
CA MET A 26 -13.33 -21.42 83.51
C MET A 26 -13.42 -22.93 83.76
N GLY A 27 -14.12 -23.62 82.85
CA GLY A 27 -14.18 -25.08 82.77
C GLY A 27 -13.58 -25.60 81.47
N PHE A 28 -12.81 -26.68 81.54
CA PHE A 28 -12.27 -27.38 80.37
C PHE A 28 -12.69 -28.85 80.32
N CYS A 29 -13.35 -29.24 79.23
CA CYS A 29 -13.74 -30.61 78.99
C CYS A 29 -12.58 -31.38 78.33
N THR A 30 -12.02 -32.38 79.03
CA THR A 30 -10.81 -33.09 78.60
C THR A 30 -11.05 -34.06 77.43
N ASP A 31 -12.27 -34.56 77.29
CA ASP A 31 -12.74 -35.47 76.24
C ASP A 31 -13.07 -34.73 74.95
N THR A 32 -13.84 -33.64 75.06
CA THR A 32 -14.35 -32.89 73.92
C THR A 32 -13.46 -31.71 73.54
N LYS A 33 -12.49 -31.33 74.38
CA LYS A 33 -11.63 -30.13 74.22
C LYS A 33 -12.41 -28.82 74.19
N GLU A 34 -13.62 -28.83 74.73
CA GLU A 34 -14.48 -27.67 74.85
C GLU A 34 -14.11 -26.83 76.07
N VAL A 35 -14.14 -25.51 75.93
CA VAL A 35 -13.96 -24.55 77.02
C VAL A 35 -15.31 -23.89 77.31
N TYR A 36 -15.60 -23.69 78.58
CA TYR A 36 -16.81 -23.05 79.09
C TYR A 36 -16.46 -21.95 80.09
N ILE A 37 -17.28 -20.91 80.15
CA ILE A 37 -17.27 -19.90 81.22
C ILE A 37 -18.61 -19.96 81.95
N GLY A 38 -18.58 -20.07 83.27
CA GLY A 38 -19.78 -19.92 84.08
C GLY A 38 -20.27 -18.48 84.08
N ASP A 39 -21.58 -18.27 84.00
CA ASP A 39 -22.19 -16.97 84.29
C ASP A 39 -22.76 -16.91 85.73
N GLY A 40 -22.68 -18.01 86.47
CA GLY A 40 -23.27 -18.20 87.80
C GLY A 40 -24.59 -18.97 87.80
N THR A 41 -25.20 -19.15 86.63
CA THR A 41 -26.47 -19.87 86.41
C THR A 41 -26.39 -20.95 85.33
N SER A 42 -25.47 -20.82 84.38
CA SER A 42 -25.24 -21.75 83.27
C SER A 42 -23.76 -21.75 82.86
N ASN A 43 -23.35 -22.83 82.20
CA ASN A 43 -22.03 -22.94 81.59
C ASN A 43 -22.14 -22.48 80.13
N VAL A 44 -21.66 -21.28 79.84
CA VAL A 44 -21.65 -20.73 78.48
C VAL A 44 -20.50 -21.35 77.69
N PHE A 45 -20.82 -21.99 76.58
CA PHE A 45 -19.81 -22.56 75.69
C PHE A 45 -18.99 -21.45 75.03
N VAL A 46 -17.66 -21.52 75.19
CA VAL A 46 -16.74 -20.54 74.61
C VAL A 46 -16.22 -21.00 73.27
N GLY A 47 -15.97 -22.31 73.14
CA GLY A 47 -15.45 -22.87 71.91
C GLY A 47 -14.70 -24.17 72.11
N ARG A 48 -14.31 -24.77 70.99
CA ARG A 48 -13.44 -25.93 70.90
C ARG A 48 -12.39 -25.63 69.84
N VAL A 49 -11.11 -25.82 70.15
CA VAL A 49 -10.06 -25.75 69.12
C VAL A 49 -10.16 -27.02 68.28
N LEU A 50 -10.69 -26.89 67.07
CA LEU A 50 -10.80 -27.98 66.11
C LEU A 50 -9.81 -27.79 64.98
N THR A 51 -8.87 -28.73 64.86
CA THR A 51 -7.90 -28.79 63.77
C THR A 51 -7.64 -30.23 63.39
N GLY A 52 -7.33 -30.48 62.12
CA GLY A 52 -7.04 -31.83 61.62
C GLY A 52 -7.35 -31.99 60.13
N PRO A 53 -7.24 -33.22 59.58
CA PRO A 53 -7.55 -33.50 58.18
C PRO A 53 -9.01 -33.20 57.84
N TYR A 54 -9.29 -32.82 56.58
CA TYR A 54 -10.64 -32.45 56.13
C TYR A 54 -11.72 -33.50 56.44
N THR A 55 -11.38 -34.78 56.31
CA THR A 55 -12.29 -35.91 56.56
C THR A 55 -12.53 -36.18 58.05
N SER A 56 -11.72 -35.61 58.93
CA SER A 56 -11.82 -35.78 60.39
C SER A 56 -12.72 -34.73 61.05
N ARG A 57 -13.38 -33.86 60.28
CA ARG A 57 -14.33 -32.90 60.83
C ARG A 57 -15.57 -33.61 61.38
N PRO A 58 -16.05 -33.22 62.57
CA PRO A 58 -17.33 -33.72 63.07
C PRO A 58 -18.49 -33.19 62.20
N SER A 59 -19.64 -33.85 62.22
CA SER A 59 -20.84 -33.37 61.52
C SER A 59 -21.21 -31.95 61.94
N ALA A 60 -21.57 -31.11 60.96
CA ALA A 60 -22.08 -29.77 61.21
C ALA A 60 -23.43 -29.86 61.94
N ALA A 61 -23.53 -29.19 63.08
CA ALA A 61 -24.69 -29.31 63.97
C ALA A 61 -24.73 -28.22 65.06
N VAL A 62 -23.61 -27.51 65.27
CA VAL A 62 -23.50 -26.51 66.33
C VAL A 62 -22.97 -25.22 65.70
N PRO A 63 -23.84 -24.21 65.51
CA PRO A 63 -23.44 -22.93 64.96
C PRO A 63 -22.27 -22.30 65.72
N GLY A 64 -21.33 -21.68 65.00
CA GLY A 64 -20.23 -20.91 65.57
C GLY A 64 -18.95 -21.70 65.88
N ARG A 65 -18.94 -23.02 65.64
CA ARG A 65 -17.68 -23.79 65.72
C ARG A 65 -16.78 -23.43 64.54
N ASN A 66 -15.49 -23.28 64.81
CA ASN A 66 -14.47 -23.06 63.79
C ASN A 66 -13.62 -24.33 63.64
N TYR A 67 -13.28 -24.69 62.41
CA TYR A 67 -12.39 -25.82 62.12
C TYR A 67 -11.30 -25.39 61.13
N PHE A 68 -10.04 -25.47 61.54
CA PHE A 68 -8.90 -25.24 60.65
C PHE A 68 -8.40 -26.57 60.07
N VAL A 69 -8.38 -26.69 58.74
CA VAL A 69 -7.96 -27.93 58.09
C VAL A 69 -6.45 -28.00 57.98
N THR A 70 -5.86 -29.02 58.60
CA THR A 70 -4.44 -29.36 58.52
C THR A 70 -4.27 -30.71 57.88
N GLY A 71 -3.71 -30.74 56.67
CA GLY A 71 -3.51 -31.94 55.85
C GLY A 71 -4.74 -32.35 55.04
N GLY A 72 -4.50 -33.03 53.92
CA GLY A 72 -5.54 -33.61 53.07
C GLY A 72 -5.99 -32.70 51.91
N GLY A 73 -5.37 -32.91 50.74
CA GLY A 73 -5.87 -32.50 49.43
C GLY A 73 -6.20 -31.01 49.26
N ALA A 74 -7.15 -30.71 48.37
CA ALA A 74 -7.54 -29.36 47.99
C ALA A 74 -8.16 -28.50 49.12
N ASN A 75 -8.42 -29.08 50.29
CA ASN A 75 -9.03 -28.39 51.43
C ASN A 75 -8.02 -27.96 52.52
N ASN A 76 -6.73 -28.26 52.35
CA ASN A 76 -5.71 -27.90 53.32
C ASN A 76 -5.58 -26.37 53.48
N GLY A 77 -5.55 -25.89 54.73
CA GLY A 77 -5.41 -24.48 55.06
C GLY A 77 -6.70 -23.66 55.08
N TYR A 78 -7.85 -24.23 54.68
CA TYR A 78 -9.12 -23.53 54.81
C TYR A 78 -9.60 -23.55 56.26
N LEU A 79 -10.19 -22.42 56.66
CA LEU A 79 -10.98 -22.24 57.86
C LEU A 79 -12.45 -22.44 57.50
N TYR A 80 -13.11 -23.30 58.25
CA TYR A 80 -14.53 -23.58 58.12
C TYR A 80 -15.29 -23.09 59.34
N LEU A 81 -16.44 -22.48 59.11
CA LEU A 81 -17.43 -22.14 60.13
C LEU A 81 -18.60 -23.12 60.03
N ASP A 82 -19.00 -23.70 61.16
CA ASP A 82 -20.24 -24.48 61.27
C ASP A 82 -21.41 -23.51 61.40
N ASP A 83 -22.34 -23.53 60.45
CA ASP A 83 -23.57 -22.72 60.50
C ASP A 83 -24.73 -23.44 61.23
N GLY A 84 -24.50 -24.66 61.71
CA GLY A 84 -25.49 -25.55 62.32
C GLY A 84 -26.03 -26.61 61.38
N THR A 85 -25.80 -26.49 60.07
CA THR A 85 -26.27 -27.44 59.04
C THR A 85 -25.15 -27.94 58.15
N GLN A 86 -24.13 -27.11 57.88
CA GLN A 86 -22.98 -27.43 57.07
C GLN A 86 -21.73 -26.67 57.54
N TRP A 87 -20.57 -27.14 57.09
CA TRP A 87 -19.31 -26.43 57.24
C TRP A 87 -19.09 -25.54 56.02
N VAL A 88 -19.12 -24.23 56.22
CA VAL A 88 -18.93 -23.22 55.17
C VAL A 88 -17.48 -22.73 55.19
N ARG A 89 -16.84 -22.63 54.01
CA ARG A 89 -15.50 -22.02 53.87
C ARG A 89 -15.63 -20.52 54.09
N ILE A 90 -14.76 -19.95 54.93
CA ILE A 90 -14.82 -18.52 55.26
C ILE A 90 -13.55 -17.72 54.91
N ASN A 91 -12.50 -18.38 54.45
CA ASN A 91 -11.32 -17.74 53.88
C ASN A 91 -11.11 -18.16 52.43
N ALA A 92 -10.47 -17.28 51.66
CA ALA A 92 -9.97 -17.56 50.32
C ALA A 92 -8.49 -17.94 50.40
N LEU A 93 -8.08 -19.01 49.71
CA LEU A 93 -6.67 -19.37 49.52
C LEU A 93 -6.26 -19.27 48.05
N ALA A 94 -7.22 -19.32 47.13
CA ALA A 94 -7.04 -19.09 45.70
C ALA A 94 -8.01 -18.02 45.19
N LEU A 95 -7.66 -17.40 44.06
CA LEU A 95 -8.50 -16.38 43.40
C LEU A 95 -9.90 -16.93 43.03
N THR A 96 -10.00 -18.22 42.72
CA THR A 96 -11.27 -18.89 42.41
C THR A 96 -12.22 -19.01 43.61
N ASP A 97 -11.75 -18.78 44.84
CA ASP A 97 -12.61 -18.74 46.04
C ASP A 97 -13.32 -17.40 46.22
N LEU A 98 -12.85 -16.35 45.52
CA LEU A 98 -13.45 -15.03 45.58
C LEU A 98 -14.67 -14.98 44.65
N SER A 99 -15.80 -14.56 45.19
CA SER A 99 -17.01 -14.21 44.42
C SER A 99 -17.11 -12.69 44.27
N GLY A 100 -17.66 -12.22 43.14
CA GLY A 100 -17.79 -10.80 42.81
C GLY A 100 -17.18 -10.46 41.45
N THR A 101 -17.29 -9.19 41.03
CA THR A 101 -16.60 -8.68 39.84
C THR A 101 -15.46 -7.76 40.26
N LEU A 102 -14.61 -7.39 39.31
CA LEU A 102 -13.58 -6.38 39.55
C LEU A 102 -14.17 -5.03 40.00
N ASP A 103 -15.47 -4.82 39.74
CA ASP A 103 -16.22 -3.63 40.15
C ASP A 103 -16.44 -3.57 41.67
N ASP A 104 -16.34 -4.67 42.40
CA ASP A 104 -16.58 -4.72 43.85
C ASP A 104 -15.32 -4.39 44.67
N ILE A 105 -14.17 -4.18 44.01
CA ILE A 105 -12.91 -3.81 44.67
C ILE A 105 -12.84 -2.29 44.87
N VAL A 106 -12.46 -1.85 46.07
CA VAL A 106 -12.23 -0.42 46.38
C VAL A 106 -11.12 0.14 45.48
N ASP A 107 -11.38 1.31 44.90
CA ASP A 107 -10.44 2.05 44.06
C ASP A 107 -9.07 2.19 44.75
N GLY A 108 -8.01 1.84 44.02
CA GLY A 108 -6.64 2.04 44.50
C GLY A 108 -6.22 3.50 44.33
N ALA A 109 -5.56 4.07 45.34
CA ALA A 109 -5.04 5.44 45.27
C ALA A 109 -3.84 5.62 44.32
N SER A 110 -3.24 4.53 43.84
CA SER A 110 -2.03 4.56 43.00
C SER A 110 -2.11 3.51 41.88
N TYR A 111 -1.67 3.95 40.69
CA TYR A 111 -1.38 3.35 39.37
C TYR A 111 -1.34 1.82 39.10
N ALA A 112 -1.65 0.95 40.07
CA ALA A 112 -1.69 -0.50 39.90
C ALA A 112 -3.12 -1.07 39.82
N ARG A 113 -4.17 -0.22 39.84
CA ARG A 113 -5.57 -0.63 39.67
C ARG A 113 -6.26 0.24 38.64
N VAL A 114 -6.93 -0.42 37.68
CA VAL A 114 -7.88 0.24 36.79
C VAL A 114 -9.00 0.80 37.68
N LYS A 115 -9.35 2.09 37.53
CA LYS A 115 -10.44 2.69 38.32
C LYS A 115 -11.74 1.96 38.02
N LYS A 116 -12.65 1.84 38.99
CA LYS A 116 -13.97 1.23 38.76
C LYS A 116 -14.74 1.90 37.62
N ALA A 117 -14.61 3.21 37.46
CA ALA A 117 -15.22 3.96 36.35
C ALA A 117 -14.69 3.54 34.95
N ASP A 118 -13.54 2.87 34.91
CA ASP A 118 -12.83 2.49 33.69
C ASP A 118 -13.06 1.01 33.35
N ILE A 119 -13.91 0.33 34.12
CA ILE A 119 -14.34 -1.05 33.93
C ILE A 119 -15.85 -1.06 33.75
N SER A 120 -16.34 -1.87 32.81
CA SER A 120 -17.76 -2.14 32.67
C SER A 120 -17.95 -3.61 32.32
N ASN A 121 -18.78 -4.31 33.10
CA ASN A 121 -19.00 -5.75 32.96
C ASN A 121 -17.67 -6.54 32.94
N GLY A 122 -16.71 -6.14 33.78
CA GLY A 122 -15.38 -6.78 33.87
C GLY A 122 -14.42 -6.51 32.71
N SER A 123 -14.77 -5.63 31.75
CA SER A 123 -13.88 -5.22 30.64
C SER A 123 -13.38 -3.79 30.82
N VAL A 124 -12.11 -3.55 30.48
CA VAL A 124 -11.53 -2.20 30.45
C VAL A 124 -12.16 -1.40 29.31
N ASN A 125 -12.81 -0.27 29.62
CA ASN A 125 -13.56 0.54 28.64
C ASN A 125 -12.73 1.68 28.02
N LYS A 126 -11.52 1.95 28.53
CA LYS A 126 -10.61 2.98 28.02
C LYS A 126 -9.14 2.63 28.21
N VAL A 127 -8.28 3.10 27.32
CA VAL A 127 -6.82 3.04 27.43
C VAL A 127 -6.33 4.35 28.04
N SER A 128 -5.42 4.27 29.02
CA SER A 128 -4.90 5.42 29.78
C SER A 128 -3.44 5.21 30.15
N ASP A 129 -2.59 6.21 29.93
CA ASP A 129 -1.21 6.27 30.47
C ASP A 129 -1.10 7.18 31.71
N GLY A 130 -2.24 7.71 32.20
CA GLY A 130 -2.31 8.65 33.31
C GLY A 130 -2.39 10.12 32.89
N VAL A 131 -2.10 10.44 31.64
CA VAL A 131 -2.20 11.79 31.05
C VAL A 131 -3.15 11.80 29.86
N ASN A 132 -2.95 10.86 28.94
CA ASN A 132 -3.75 10.65 27.75
C ASN A 132 -4.76 9.53 28.00
N THR A 133 -6.02 9.77 27.64
CA THR A 133 -7.10 8.79 27.75
C THR A 133 -7.89 8.69 26.46
N LYS A 134 -8.20 7.46 26.04
CA LYS A 134 -9.05 7.19 24.87
C LYS A 134 -9.95 5.99 25.09
N THR A 135 -11.22 6.12 24.73
CA THR A 135 -12.18 5.02 24.72
C THR A 135 -11.94 4.08 23.54
N ALA A 136 -12.41 2.84 23.65
CA ALA A 136 -12.36 1.89 22.53
C ALA A 136 -13.07 2.43 21.27
N SER A 137 -14.15 3.20 21.45
CA SER A 137 -14.88 3.85 20.35
C SER A 137 -14.03 4.90 19.63
N GLU A 138 -13.37 5.80 20.37
CA GLU A 138 -12.49 6.81 19.78
C GLU A 138 -11.30 6.18 19.05
N ILE A 139 -10.70 5.13 19.61
CA ILE A 139 -9.59 4.40 18.98
C ILE A 139 -10.08 3.75 17.68
N LYS A 140 -11.25 3.10 17.71
CA LYS A 140 -11.86 2.49 16.52
C LYS A 140 -12.12 3.52 15.42
N VAL A 141 -12.64 4.70 15.76
CA VAL A 141 -12.85 5.80 14.81
C VAL A 141 -11.55 6.24 14.14
N HIS A 142 -10.41 6.19 14.82
CA HIS A 142 -9.12 6.45 14.17
C HIS A 142 -8.71 5.30 13.25
N ILE A 143 -8.74 4.06 13.77
CA ILE A 143 -8.21 2.89 13.06
C ILE A 143 -9.00 2.57 11.79
N ASP A 144 -10.32 2.78 11.83
CA ASP A 144 -11.21 2.53 10.68
C ASP A 144 -11.22 3.71 9.68
N ASP A 145 -10.72 4.87 10.08
CA ASP A 145 -10.65 6.03 9.22
C ASP A 145 -9.42 5.94 8.31
N ALA A 146 -9.64 5.35 7.14
CA ALA A 146 -8.62 5.22 6.11
C ALA A 146 -7.99 6.56 5.69
N THR A 147 -8.64 7.71 5.92
CA THR A 147 -8.07 9.03 5.62
C THR A 147 -6.97 9.44 6.60
N LYS A 148 -6.97 8.87 7.81
CA LYS A 148 -5.92 9.08 8.83
C LYS A 148 -4.74 8.12 8.65
N HIS A 149 -4.92 7.07 7.86
CA HIS A 149 -3.90 6.08 7.58
C HIS A 149 -3.29 6.35 6.22
N ARG A 150 -1.97 6.21 6.09
CA ARG A 150 -1.34 6.34 4.77
C ARG A 150 -1.57 5.05 3.99
N VAL A 151 -2.55 5.07 3.09
CA VAL A 151 -2.80 4.00 2.13
C VAL A 151 -1.89 4.22 0.91
N ILE A 152 -1.28 3.15 0.38
CA ILE A 152 -0.56 3.22 -0.89
C ILE A 152 -1.62 3.40 -1.99
N ASN A 153 -1.60 4.53 -2.69
CA ASN A 153 -2.60 4.89 -3.69
C ASN A 153 -1.94 5.56 -4.90
N ASP A 154 -1.73 4.79 -5.96
CA ASP A 154 -1.09 5.26 -7.19
C ASP A 154 -1.99 6.14 -8.07
N ALA A 155 -3.30 6.20 -7.79
CA ALA A 155 -4.28 6.94 -8.57
C ALA A 155 -4.57 8.35 -8.01
N SER A 156 -4.28 8.58 -6.73
CA SER A 156 -4.61 9.85 -6.07
C SER A 156 -3.47 10.85 -6.12
N THR A 157 -3.84 12.13 -6.08
CA THR A 157 -2.95 13.30 -6.09
C THR A 157 -2.99 14.08 -4.78
N ALA A 158 -3.66 13.57 -3.74
CA ALA A 158 -3.74 14.25 -2.45
C ALA A 158 -2.37 14.25 -1.74
N THR A 159 -2.07 15.34 -1.02
CA THR A 159 -0.77 15.53 -0.32
C THR A 159 -0.54 14.55 0.84
N THR A 160 -1.57 13.81 1.24
CA THR A 160 -1.53 12.83 2.33
C THR A 160 -1.31 11.40 1.82
N ASP A 161 -1.39 11.17 0.53
CA ASP A 161 -1.30 9.84 -0.06
C ASP A 161 0.16 9.45 -0.32
N LEU A 162 0.44 8.16 -0.19
CA LEU A 162 1.73 7.60 -0.56
C LEU A 162 1.61 6.87 -1.89
N TRP A 163 2.52 7.12 -2.82
CA TRP A 163 2.65 6.34 -4.05
C TRP A 163 3.53 5.11 -3.84
N SER A 164 3.28 4.07 -4.64
CA SER A 164 4.12 2.88 -4.72
C SER A 164 5.52 3.23 -5.22
N ALA A 165 6.51 2.42 -4.84
CA ALA A 165 7.88 2.62 -5.30
C ALA A 165 8.01 2.57 -6.84
N GLN A 166 7.14 1.82 -7.52
CA GLN A 166 7.12 1.78 -8.99
C GLN A 166 6.61 3.10 -9.58
N LYS A 167 5.51 3.65 -9.04
CA LYS A 167 4.95 4.93 -9.48
C LYS A 167 5.95 6.06 -9.28
N ILE A 168 6.59 6.14 -8.11
CA ILE A 168 7.64 7.13 -7.83
C ILE A 168 8.79 7.02 -8.84
N ARG A 169 9.29 5.81 -9.13
CA ARG A 169 10.34 5.61 -10.13
C ARG A 169 9.91 6.11 -11.51
N ASN A 170 8.69 5.79 -11.95
CA ASN A 170 8.20 6.21 -13.25
C ASN A 170 8.16 7.74 -13.38
N GLU A 171 7.58 8.44 -12.40
CA GLU A 171 7.49 9.91 -12.42
C GLU A 171 8.89 10.57 -12.35
N ILE A 172 9.79 10.03 -11.53
CA ILE A 172 11.18 10.53 -11.45
C ILE A 172 11.92 10.32 -12.77
N GLU A 173 11.79 9.15 -13.41
CA GLU A 173 12.47 8.89 -14.67
C GLU A 173 11.90 9.76 -15.81
N LEU A 174 10.60 10.02 -15.84
CA LEU A 174 9.99 10.97 -16.78
C LEU A 174 10.52 12.38 -16.56
N ALA A 175 10.54 12.85 -15.31
CA ALA A 175 11.08 14.16 -14.95
C ALA A 175 12.57 14.30 -15.28
N LYS A 176 13.40 13.27 -15.04
CA LYS A 176 14.85 13.28 -15.34
C LYS A 176 15.15 13.47 -16.82
N HIS A 177 14.28 12.94 -17.70
CA HIS A 177 14.44 13.08 -19.15
C HIS A 177 13.72 14.31 -19.70
N ASN A 178 13.11 15.14 -18.84
CA ASN A 178 12.27 16.27 -19.20
C ASN A 178 11.17 15.86 -20.22
N ILE A 179 10.63 14.65 -20.04
CA ILE A 179 9.54 14.10 -20.84
C ILE A 179 8.28 14.13 -19.98
N GLU A 180 7.22 14.75 -20.49
CA GLU A 180 5.92 14.85 -19.82
C GLU A 180 4.84 14.22 -20.73
N PRO A 181 4.52 12.92 -20.53
CA PRO A 181 3.51 12.24 -21.33
C PRO A 181 2.12 12.80 -21.07
N GLN A 182 1.44 13.17 -22.15
CA GLN A 182 0.03 13.51 -22.19
C GLN A 182 -0.77 12.28 -22.63
N ALA A 183 -2.05 12.21 -22.25
CA ALA A 183 -2.96 11.20 -22.81
C ALA A 183 -3.03 11.33 -24.34
N SER A 184 -3.25 10.20 -25.05
CA SER A 184 -3.27 10.18 -26.51
C SER A 184 -4.30 11.15 -27.10
N VAL A 185 -4.05 11.55 -28.34
CA VAL A 185 -4.96 12.34 -29.15
C VAL A 185 -5.36 11.53 -30.37
N LYS A 186 -6.59 11.74 -30.84
CA LYS A 186 -7.14 11.01 -31.99
C LYS A 186 -6.49 11.39 -33.30
N ASP A 187 -6.24 12.69 -33.50
CA ASP A 187 -5.76 13.29 -34.74
C ASP A 187 -5.11 14.66 -34.43
N GLN A 188 -4.18 15.11 -35.27
CA GLN A 188 -3.51 16.41 -35.20
C GLN A 188 -3.76 17.33 -36.41
N HIS A 189 -4.52 16.86 -37.41
CA HIS A 189 -4.76 17.51 -38.69
C HIS A 189 -6.21 17.94 -38.90
N LEU A 190 -7.13 17.56 -38.01
CA LEU A 190 -8.54 17.93 -38.09
C LEU A 190 -8.74 19.44 -37.87
N VAL A 191 -9.23 20.16 -38.89
CA VAL A 191 -9.34 21.64 -38.88
C VAL A 191 -10.61 22.19 -38.23
N ALA A 192 -11.59 21.34 -37.90
CA ALA A 192 -12.81 21.74 -37.22
C ALA A 192 -13.19 20.68 -36.18
N PRO A 193 -13.65 21.07 -34.98
CA PRO A 193 -14.10 20.11 -33.98
C PRO A 193 -15.17 19.17 -34.55
N PRO A 194 -15.16 17.88 -34.17
CA PRO A 194 -16.25 16.97 -34.50
C PRO A 194 -17.61 17.56 -34.11
N VAL A 195 -18.64 17.31 -34.92
CA VAL A 195 -20.01 17.77 -34.63
C VAL A 195 -20.64 17.08 -33.41
N SER A 196 -20.17 15.88 -33.09
CA SER A 196 -20.61 15.05 -31.95
C SER A 196 -19.39 14.45 -31.23
N PRO A 197 -18.59 15.25 -30.51
CA PRO A 197 -17.45 14.75 -29.77
C PRO A 197 -17.92 13.91 -28.57
N VAL A 198 -17.15 12.87 -28.25
CA VAL A 198 -17.39 12.00 -27.10
C VAL A 198 -16.49 12.44 -25.94
N GLU A 199 -16.90 12.15 -24.71
CA GLU A 199 -16.11 12.45 -23.51
C GLU A 199 -14.69 11.87 -23.59
N ASN A 200 -13.70 12.70 -23.26
CA ASN A 200 -12.26 12.44 -23.38
C ASN A 200 -11.72 12.35 -24.80
N ASP A 201 -12.48 12.83 -25.80
CA ASP A 201 -11.92 13.06 -27.13
C ASP A 201 -10.84 14.13 -27.06
N ARG A 202 -9.62 13.81 -27.51
CA ARG A 202 -8.51 14.76 -27.56
C ARG A 202 -7.94 14.93 -28.96
N TYR A 203 -7.52 16.13 -29.29
CA TYR A 203 -6.95 16.48 -30.60
C TYR A 203 -5.83 17.51 -30.42
N ILE A 204 -4.79 17.45 -31.27
CA ILE A 204 -3.90 18.62 -31.44
C ILE A 204 -4.55 19.54 -32.45
N ILE A 205 -4.69 20.82 -32.11
CA ILE A 205 -5.34 21.79 -32.99
C ILE A 205 -4.35 22.23 -34.09
N PRO A 206 -4.64 21.98 -35.37
CA PRO A 206 -3.75 22.36 -36.46
C PRO A 206 -3.74 23.88 -36.68
N THR A 207 -2.82 24.32 -37.55
CA THR A 207 -2.85 25.68 -38.08
C THR A 207 -4.09 25.87 -38.95
N GLY A 208 -4.77 27.02 -38.84
CA GLY A 208 -5.97 27.33 -39.62
C GLY A 208 -7.26 26.66 -39.12
N ALA A 209 -7.26 26.15 -37.88
CA ALA A 209 -8.45 25.58 -37.27
C ALA A 209 -9.62 26.59 -37.18
N THR A 210 -10.84 26.08 -37.24
CA THR A 210 -12.10 26.84 -37.33
C THR A 210 -13.04 26.48 -36.18
N GLY A 211 -14.18 27.17 -36.10
CA GLY A 211 -15.20 26.92 -35.07
C GLY A 211 -14.64 27.14 -33.66
N ALA A 212 -14.96 26.23 -32.73
CA ALA A 212 -14.49 26.32 -31.35
C ALA A 212 -12.95 26.19 -31.21
N TRP A 213 -12.24 25.71 -32.24
CA TRP A 213 -10.79 25.57 -32.21
C TRP A 213 -10.04 26.78 -32.79
N ALA A 214 -10.75 27.79 -33.31
CA ALA A 214 -10.14 28.98 -33.90
C ALA A 214 -9.24 29.73 -32.91
N GLY A 215 -8.02 30.06 -33.35
CA GLY A 215 -7.02 30.79 -32.55
C GLY A 215 -6.31 29.95 -31.49
N LYS A 216 -6.51 28.63 -31.47
CA LYS A 216 -5.93 27.70 -30.48
C LYS A 216 -4.88 26.76 -31.07
N THR A 217 -4.27 27.15 -32.19
CA THR A 217 -3.24 26.36 -32.88
C THR A 217 -2.17 25.82 -31.93
N ASN A 218 -1.77 24.57 -32.16
CA ASN A 218 -0.83 23.76 -31.38
C ASN A 218 -1.30 23.34 -29.98
N GLN A 219 -2.42 23.85 -29.47
CA GLN A 219 -2.96 23.40 -28.18
C GLN A 219 -3.58 22.01 -28.31
N ILE A 220 -3.60 21.27 -27.21
CA ILE A 220 -4.40 20.04 -27.10
C ILE A 220 -5.81 20.45 -26.70
N ALA A 221 -6.79 20.13 -27.55
CA ALA A 221 -8.21 20.20 -27.21
C ALA A 221 -8.61 18.90 -26.50
N ASP A 222 -9.38 18.99 -25.43
CA ASP A 222 -9.90 17.87 -24.65
C ASP A 222 -11.38 18.08 -24.37
N TYR A 223 -12.23 17.16 -24.79
CA TYR A 223 -13.67 17.27 -24.58
C TYR A 223 -14.07 16.69 -23.23
N THR A 224 -14.39 17.56 -22.29
CA THR A 224 -14.77 17.16 -20.92
C THR A 224 -16.05 17.88 -20.49
N ALA A 225 -16.98 17.15 -19.88
CA ALA A 225 -18.22 17.67 -19.32
C ALA A 225 -19.03 18.54 -20.30
N GLY A 226 -19.02 18.20 -21.59
CA GLY A 226 -19.75 18.92 -22.63
C GLY A 226 -19.07 20.18 -23.18
N SER A 227 -17.78 20.39 -22.93
CA SER A 227 -17.03 21.54 -23.45
C SER A 227 -15.58 21.18 -23.79
N TRP A 228 -14.97 21.95 -24.70
CA TRP A 228 -13.54 21.83 -25.01
C TRP A 228 -12.70 22.59 -23.98
N ILE A 229 -11.80 21.86 -23.31
CA ILE A 229 -10.71 22.39 -22.50
C ILE A 229 -9.47 22.42 -23.38
N TYR A 230 -8.63 23.46 -23.24
CA TYR A 230 -7.45 23.65 -24.07
C TYR A 230 -6.18 23.73 -23.23
N TYR A 231 -5.18 22.98 -23.63
CA TYR A 231 -3.89 22.90 -22.94
C TYR A 231 -2.78 23.48 -23.83
N THR A 232 -2.08 24.50 -23.32
CA THR A 232 -0.92 25.09 -24.01
C THR A 232 0.30 24.19 -23.82
N PRO A 233 0.94 23.69 -24.89
CA PRO A 233 2.02 22.73 -24.75
C PRO A 233 3.30 23.38 -24.18
N GLN A 234 4.00 22.62 -23.34
CA GLN A 234 5.30 22.99 -22.79
C GLN A 234 6.39 22.07 -23.34
N VAL A 235 7.63 22.58 -23.40
CA VAL A 235 8.77 21.80 -23.92
C VAL A 235 8.94 20.53 -23.09
N GLY A 236 8.99 19.38 -23.76
CA GLY A 236 9.03 18.07 -23.10
C GLY A 236 7.71 17.32 -23.12
N TRP A 237 6.58 17.98 -23.44
CA TRP A 237 5.31 17.29 -23.63
C TRP A 237 5.41 16.26 -24.76
N THR A 238 4.97 15.03 -24.48
CA THR A 238 4.88 13.95 -25.46
C THR A 238 3.46 13.45 -25.58
N VAL A 239 3.02 13.10 -26.79
CA VAL A 239 1.67 12.60 -27.03
C VAL A 239 1.69 11.55 -28.14
N TYR A 240 0.87 10.51 -27.97
CA TYR A 240 0.62 9.52 -29.03
C TYR A 240 -0.58 9.98 -29.86
N VAL A 241 -0.41 10.00 -31.18
CA VAL A 241 -1.42 10.39 -32.17
C VAL A 241 -1.97 9.12 -32.81
N ASP A 242 -3.23 8.80 -32.51
CA ASP A 242 -3.83 7.49 -32.76
C ASP A 242 -4.00 7.17 -34.25
N ASP A 243 -4.44 8.13 -35.06
CA ASP A 243 -4.66 7.96 -36.51
C ASP A 243 -3.35 7.69 -37.28
N GLU A 244 -2.25 8.23 -36.79
CA GLU A 244 -0.92 8.06 -37.38
C GLU A 244 -0.07 6.97 -36.74
N GLN A 245 -0.48 6.48 -35.56
CA GLN A 245 0.26 5.52 -34.74
C GLN A 245 1.68 5.97 -34.36
N LYS A 246 1.84 7.26 -34.05
CA LYS A 246 3.16 7.90 -33.84
C LYS A 246 3.19 8.74 -32.56
N VAL A 247 4.40 8.88 -31.99
CA VAL A 247 4.65 9.79 -30.86
C VAL A 247 5.16 11.13 -31.37
N TYR A 248 4.61 12.22 -30.83
CA TYR A 248 5.03 13.59 -31.10
C TYR A 248 5.47 14.25 -29.78
N SER A 249 6.55 15.05 -29.83
CA SER A 249 7.02 15.89 -28.72
C SER A 249 6.89 17.36 -29.08
N TRP A 250 6.55 18.20 -28.13
CA TRP A 250 6.62 19.66 -28.32
C TRP A 250 8.06 20.17 -28.17
N ASN A 251 8.61 20.76 -29.24
CA ASN A 251 9.98 21.30 -29.25
C ASN A 251 10.08 22.78 -28.81
N GLY A 252 8.96 23.39 -28.41
CA GLY A 252 8.88 24.82 -28.09
C GLY A 252 8.23 25.67 -29.19
N SER A 253 8.13 25.15 -30.41
CA SER A 253 7.56 25.85 -31.57
C SER A 253 6.59 25.01 -32.40
N ALA A 254 6.78 23.69 -32.44
CA ALA A 254 5.94 22.74 -33.15
C ALA A 254 5.92 21.37 -32.45
N TRP A 255 4.85 20.61 -32.71
CA TRP A 255 4.80 19.18 -32.42
C TRP A 255 5.65 18.44 -33.45
N VAL A 256 6.73 17.81 -32.99
CA VAL A 256 7.67 17.09 -33.85
C VAL A 256 7.65 15.62 -33.52
N ARG A 257 7.67 14.76 -34.54
CA ARG A 257 7.68 13.32 -34.34
C ARG A 257 8.93 12.88 -33.56
N THR A 258 8.74 12.00 -32.60
CA THR A 258 9.79 11.50 -31.71
C THR A 258 9.99 10.00 -31.93
N GLY A 259 11.24 9.55 -31.99
CA GLY A 259 11.59 8.13 -32.21
C GLY A 259 12.01 7.76 -33.63
N GLY A 260 12.00 8.70 -34.59
CA GLY A 260 12.75 8.59 -35.84
C GLY A 260 14.09 9.31 -35.70
N ALA A 261 15.18 8.77 -36.25
CA ALA A 261 16.43 9.53 -36.31
C ALA A 261 16.16 10.83 -37.09
N LEU A 262 16.35 12.00 -36.46
CA LEU A 262 16.36 13.29 -37.14
C LEU A 262 17.62 13.38 -38.01
N GLN A 263 17.66 12.61 -39.09
CA GLN A 263 18.67 12.76 -40.13
C GLN A 263 18.02 13.57 -41.24
N THR A 264 18.34 14.86 -41.32
CA THR A 264 18.08 15.61 -42.55
C THR A 264 19.01 15.06 -43.61
N ILE A 265 18.49 14.20 -44.49
CA ILE A 265 19.23 13.73 -45.66
C ILE A 265 19.15 14.84 -46.71
N THR A 266 20.23 15.58 -46.87
CA THR A 266 20.36 16.62 -47.91
C THR A 266 21.00 15.99 -49.14
N ALA A 267 20.30 16.02 -50.28
CA ALA A 267 20.89 15.62 -51.55
C ALA A 267 21.99 16.62 -51.95
N GLY A 268 23.20 16.12 -52.22
CA GLY A 268 24.29 16.93 -52.76
C GLY A 268 24.14 17.19 -54.26
N ASN A 269 25.09 17.93 -54.85
CA ASN A 269 25.10 18.20 -56.29
C ASN A 269 25.09 16.90 -57.11
N GLY A 270 24.16 16.78 -58.07
CA GLY A 270 23.99 15.57 -58.89
C GLY A 270 22.99 14.55 -58.33
N LEU A 271 22.46 14.77 -57.12
CA LEU A 271 21.32 14.04 -56.57
C LEU A 271 20.13 15.01 -56.41
N THR A 272 18.92 14.47 -56.47
CA THR A 272 17.66 15.18 -56.21
C THR A 272 16.85 14.40 -55.16
N GLY A 273 15.91 15.05 -54.49
CA GLY A 273 15.16 14.45 -53.37
C GLY A 273 15.75 14.80 -52.01
N GLY A 274 15.62 13.91 -51.03
CA GLY A 274 15.90 14.20 -49.61
C GLY A 274 14.65 14.45 -48.77
N GLY A 275 14.81 14.63 -47.46
CA GLY A 275 13.68 14.87 -46.55
C GLY A 275 13.91 14.42 -45.11
N GLN A 276 12.85 14.47 -44.31
CA GLN A 276 12.82 14.10 -42.88
C GLN A 276 11.71 13.08 -42.57
N SER A 277 11.43 12.18 -43.51
CA SER A 277 10.38 11.15 -43.40
C SER A 277 10.98 9.77 -43.08
N ASP A 278 10.14 8.81 -42.69
CA ASP A 278 10.55 7.41 -42.45
C ASP A 278 11.13 6.75 -43.70
N THR A 279 10.71 7.23 -44.87
CA THR A 279 11.23 6.83 -46.17
C THR A 279 11.58 8.08 -46.94
N VAL A 280 12.84 8.16 -47.37
CA VAL A 280 13.37 9.26 -48.17
C VAL A 280 13.82 8.70 -49.51
N THR A 281 13.35 9.30 -50.60
CA THR A 281 13.85 8.98 -51.93
C THR A 281 15.01 9.91 -52.27
N LEU A 282 16.13 9.32 -52.65
CA LEU A 282 17.25 10.00 -53.32
C LEU A 282 17.26 9.50 -54.76
N ALA A 283 17.18 10.44 -55.71
CA ALA A 283 17.27 10.15 -57.13
C ALA A 283 18.53 10.78 -57.71
N VAL A 284 19.15 10.16 -58.71
CA VAL A 284 20.29 10.74 -59.43
C VAL A 284 19.77 11.76 -60.44
N GLY A 285 20.32 12.97 -60.43
CA GLY A 285 20.01 13.99 -61.44
C GLY A 285 20.65 13.62 -62.77
N ALA A 286 19.86 13.10 -63.71
CA ALA A 286 20.35 12.74 -65.03
C ALA A 286 20.61 14.01 -65.87
N GLY A 287 21.88 14.34 -66.09
CA GLY A 287 22.29 15.33 -67.10
C GLY A 287 22.18 14.79 -68.53
N ASN A 288 22.67 15.57 -69.50
CA ASN A 288 22.80 15.10 -70.89
C ASN A 288 23.83 13.96 -70.93
N GLY A 289 23.46 12.80 -71.48
CA GLY A 289 24.35 11.63 -71.60
C GLY A 289 24.20 10.53 -70.55
N ILE A 290 23.39 10.71 -69.50
CA ILE A 290 23.10 9.67 -68.50
C ILE A 290 21.60 9.35 -68.52
N SER A 291 21.24 8.08 -68.40
CA SER A 291 19.89 7.58 -68.13
C SER A 291 19.83 7.02 -66.70
N VAL A 292 18.79 7.37 -65.97
CA VAL A 292 18.53 6.93 -64.60
C VAL A 292 17.12 6.35 -64.56
N GLU A 293 17.04 5.04 -64.28
CA GLU A 293 15.81 4.29 -64.05
C GLU A 293 15.72 3.88 -62.57
N ALA A 294 14.63 3.24 -62.15
CA ALA A 294 14.37 2.90 -60.74
C ALA A 294 15.54 2.16 -60.05
N ASP A 295 16.20 1.23 -60.76
CA ASP A 295 17.28 0.38 -60.23
C ASP A 295 18.54 0.38 -61.12
N VAL A 296 18.62 1.29 -62.10
CA VAL A 296 19.70 1.28 -63.11
C VAL A 296 20.16 2.69 -63.43
N VAL A 297 21.48 2.90 -63.44
CA VAL A 297 22.11 4.09 -63.99
C VAL A 297 23.01 3.67 -65.14
N SER A 298 22.83 4.27 -66.32
CA SER A 298 23.60 3.95 -67.52
C SER A 298 23.96 5.20 -68.30
N VAL A 299 24.97 5.09 -69.18
CA VAL A 299 25.28 6.13 -70.15
C VAL A 299 24.32 5.99 -71.34
N LYS A 300 23.83 7.10 -71.87
CA LYS A 300 23.05 7.14 -73.10
C LYS A 300 23.99 6.86 -74.28
N PRO A 301 23.79 5.78 -75.06
CA PRO A 301 24.57 5.58 -76.27
C PRO A 301 24.33 6.72 -77.25
N SER A 302 25.35 7.09 -78.02
CA SER A 302 25.29 8.14 -79.03
C SER A 302 26.31 7.85 -80.13
N ARG A 303 26.47 8.77 -81.08
CA ARG A 303 27.51 8.69 -82.13
C ARG A 303 28.88 8.44 -81.50
N GLY A 304 29.57 7.42 -81.97
CA GLY A 304 30.90 7.04 -81.48
C GLY A 304 30.93 6.31 -80.12
N ILE A 305 29.78 6.09 -79.46
CA ILE A 305 29.71 5.40 -78.15
C ILE A 305 28.63 4.30 -78.17
N VAL A 306 29.02 3.07 -77.89
CA VAL A 306 28.11 1.94 -77.64
C VAL A 306 28.13 1.58 -76.15
N VAL A 307 26.95 1.28 -75.61
CA VAL A 307 26.77 0.80 -74.23
C VAL A 307 26.09 -0.56 -74.31
N ASN A 308 26.75 -1.60 -73.83
CA ASN A 308 26.28 -2.98 -73.92
C ASN A 308 26.69 -3.83 -72.69
N GLY A 309 26.42 -5.13 -72.74
CA GLY A 309 26.72 -6.06 -71.64
C GLY A 309 28.22 -6.23 -71.32
N THR A 310 29.12 -5.75 -72.18
CA THR A 310 30.57 -5.76 -71.94
C THR A 310 31.11 -4.41 -71.44
N GLY A 311 30.32 -3.33 -71.47
CA GLY A 311 30.67 -2.03 -70.93
C GLY A 311 30.33 -0.86 -71.86
N ILE A 312 31.10 0.22 -71.73
CA ILE A 312 31.04 1.39 -72.61
C ILE A 312 32.25 1.34 -73.52
N GLU A 313 32.03 1.33 -74.83
CA GLU A 313 33.07 1.21 -75.82
C GLU A 313 32.93 2.24 -76.94
N VAL A 314 34.07 2.55 -77.56
CA VAL A 314 34.12 3.42 -78.74
C VAL A 314 33.54 2.67 -79.93
N ASN A 315 32.54 3.27 -80.58
CA ASN A 315 31.90 2.69 -81.75
C ASN A 315 32.51 3.27 -83.03
N ILE A 316 33.22 2.44 -83.80
CA ILE A 316 33.68 2.78 -85.14
C ILE A 316 32.50 2.56 -86.09
N ASP A 317 31.61 3.54 -86.17
CA ASP A 317 30.36 3.49 -86.93
C ASP A 317 30.51 3.88 -88.40
N ALA A 318 31.73 4.23 -88.83
CA ALA A 318 32.06 4.72 -90.17
C ALA A 318 31.35 6.04 -90.55
N ASP A 319 30.81 6.76 -89.56
CA ASP A 319 30.13 8.05 -89.75
C ASP A 319 30.71 9.12 -88.81
N SER A 320 30.75 8.86 -87.50
CA SER A 320 31.37 9.73 -86.50
C SER A 320 32.83 9.37 -86.22
N ILE A 321 33.14 8.08 -86.13
CA ILE A 321 34.50 7.57 -85.98
C ILE A 321 34.76 6.58 -87.12
N VAL A 322 35.74 6.91 -87.96
CA VAL A 322 36.04 6.20 -89.19
C VAL A 322 37.43 5.59 -89.11
N PHE A 323 37.52 4.28 -89.26
CA PHE A 323 38.79 3.58 -89.42
C PHE A 323 39.22 3.60 -90.88
N ASP A 324 40.28 4.35 -91.17
CA ASP A 324 40.88 4.44 -92.49
C ASP A 324 42.03 3.42 -92.61
N SER A 325 41.70 2.25 -93.15
CA SER A 325 42.65 1.19 -93.43
C SER A 325 43.53 1.47 -94.65
N VAL A 326 43.18 2.47 -95.48
CA VAL A 326 43.88 2.80 -96.72
C VAL A 326 45.05 3.75 -96.45
N ASN A 327 44.91 4.66 -95.49
CA ASN A 327 45.93 5.66 -95.14
C ASN A 327 46.70 5.34 -93.84
N GLY A 328 47.07 4.07 -93.68
CA GLY A 328 47.96 3.62 -92.59
C GLY A 328 47.26 3.22 -91.29
N ASN A 329 46.06 2.64 -91.38
CA ASN A 329 45.27 2.13 -90.25
C ASN A 329 45.02 3.21 -89.17
N LYS A 330 44.50 4.36 -89.59
CA LYS A 330 44.26 5.50 -88.69
C LYS A 330 42.80 5.58 -88.28
N LEU A 331 42.54 6.03 -87.06
CA LEU A 331 41.21 6.48 -86.65
C LEU A 331 41.08 7.95 -87.00
N THR A 332 40.02 8.29 -87.73
CA THR A 332 39.69 9.65 -88.15
C THR A 332 38.28 10.01 -87.64
N LEU A 333 38.05 11.31 -87.41
CA LEU A 333 36.75 11.83 -87.00
C LEU A 333 35.96 12.21 -88.26
N GLY A 334 34.73 11.73 -88.36
CA GLY A 334 33.78 12.10 -89.41
C GLY A 334 32.85 13.23 -88.96
N VAL A 335 31.54 13.03 -89.00
CA VAL A 335 30.55 14.06 -88.63
C VAL A 335 30.46 14.20 -87.10
N ILE A 336 30.81 15.39 -86.59
CA ILE A 336 30.68 15.73 -85.17
C ILE A 336 29.39 16.51 -84.95
N ASP A 337 28.42 15.84 -84.32
CA ASP A 337 27.28 16.43 -83.60
C ASP A 337 26.59 17.65 -84.26
N GLY A 338 26.23 17.52 -85.54
CA GLY A 338 25.39 18.50 -86.25
C GLY A 338 26.08 19.82 -86.63
N GLY A 339 27.38 19.95 -86.43
CA GLY A 339 28.19 21.07 -86.93
C GLY A 339 29.09 20.63 -88.08
N THR A 340 29.12 21.41 -89.17
CA THR A 340 30.24 21.40 -90.10
C THR A 340 31.39 22.19 -89.46
N PHE A 341 32.59 21.62 -89.44
CA PHE A 341 33.83 22.30 -89.04
C PHE A 341 34.06 23.62 -89.79
#